data_AF-A0A9J5VZ45-F1
#
_entry.id   AF-A0A9J5VZ45-F1
#
_cell.length_a   1.000
_cell.length_b   1.000
_cell.length_c   1.000
_cell.angle_alpha   90.00
_cell.angle_beta   90.00
_cell.angle_gamma   90.00
#
_symmetry.space_group_name_H-M   'P 1'
#
loop_
_entity.id
_entity.type
_entity.pdbx_description
1 polymer ?
#
loop_
_entity_poly.entity_id
_entity_poly.type
_entity_poly.pdbx_seq_one_letter_code
_entity_poly.pdbx_strand_id
1 'polypeptide(L)'
;MGSSCYSLPRVDQLWYKYIHMEEMLGNVAGARYIFWRWMTWMPDQHGWLSYIKFELRYNEIDKARAIFKRFVQCHPKVSAWIRFAKFEMENGEIERGRNCYERAVEKLADDEDAKRLLVVFPEFEDKFKDGQAKEV
;
A
#
# COMPACT_ATOMS: atom_id res chain seq x y z
N MET A 1 16.63 -28.63 24.14
CA MET A 1 17.02 -27.20 24.11
C MET A 1 16.10 -26.46 23.14
N GLY A 2 15.23 -25.59 23.67
CA GLY A 2 14.84 -24.36 22.98
C GLY A 2 13.80 -24.38 21.85
N SER A 3 12.86 -25.33 21.79
CA SER A 3 11.70 -25.24 20.89
C SER A 3 10.64 -24.27 21.42
N SER A 4 10.96 -22.98 21.50
CA SER A 4 10.00 -21.91 21.80
C SER A 4 10.25 -20.69 20.93
N CYS A 5 10.33 -20.88 19.62
CA CYS A 5 10.40 -19.78 18.66
C CYS A 5 8.98 -19.20 18.44
N TYR A 6 8.58 -18.30 19.34
CA TYR A 6 7.74 -17.12 19.07
C TYR A 6 6.61 -17.31 18.04
N SER A 7 5.65 -18.19 18.32
CA SER A 7 4.34 -18.15 17.66
C SER A 7 3.55 -16.99 18.26
N LEU A 8 3.79 -15.78 17.76
CA LEU A 8 2.84 -14.70 18.02
C LEU A 8 1.46 -15.19 17.53
N PRO A 9 0.41 -15.10 18.36
CA PRO A 9 -0.95 -15.35 17.92
C PRO A 9 -1.22 -14.56 16.63
N ARG A 10 -2.05 -15.09 15.73
CA ARG A 10 -2.49 -14.44 14.48
C ARG A 10 -3.44 -13.25 14.77
N VAL A 11 -3.14 -12.50 15.82
CA VAL A 11 -3.92 -11.39 16.37
C VAL A 11 -3.19 -10.11 16.00
N ASP A 12 -3.73 -9.39 15.03
CA ASP A 12 -3.15 -8.16 14.49
C ASP A 12 -2.85 -7.11 15.57
N GLN A 13 -3.62 -7.09 16.67
CA GLN A 13 -3.42 -6.17 17.80
C GLN A 13 -2.02 -6.29 18.43
N LEU A 14 -1.41 -7.49 18.44
CA LEU A 14 -0.08 -7.68 18.99
C LEU A 14 1.00 -7.06 18.11
N TRP A 15 0.85 -7.19 16.79
CA TRP A 15 1.75 -6.57 15.83
C TRP A 15 1.71 -5.04 15.95
N TYR A 16 0.51 -4.45 16.03
CA TYR A 16 0.37 -3.01 16.24
C TYR A 16 1.03 -2.53 17.54
N LYS A 17 0.80 -3.23 18.66
CA LYS A 17 1.42 -2.88 19.95
C LYS A 17 2.94 -2.99 19.89
N TYR A 18 3.47 -4.01 19.22
CA TYR A 18 4.91 -4.22 19.14
C TYR A 18 5.59 -3.18 18.23
N ILE A 19 5.00 -2.86 17.08
CA ILE A 19 5.45 -1.77 16.20
C ILE A 19 5.46 -0.45 16.97
N HIS A 20 4.37 -0.15 17.69
CA HIS A 20 4.27 1.07 18.48
C HIS A 20 5.37 1.14 19.54
N MET A 21 5.66 0.04 20.24
CA MET A 21 6.74 -0.03 21.22
C MET A 21 8.11 0.29 20.59
N GLU A 22 8.40 -0.27 19.41
CA GLU A 22 9.67 -0.04 18.71
C GLU A 22 9.78 1.39 18.16
N GLU A 23 8.66 1.98 17.71
CA GLU A 23 8.59 3.40 17.36
C GLU A 23 8.87 4.30 18.58
N MET A 24 8.36 3.95 19.76
CA MET A 24 8.63 4.68 21.01
C MET A 24 10.09 4.58 21.45
N LEU A 25 10.78 3.49 21.10
CA LEU A 25 12.22 3.33 21.33
C LEU A 25 13.08 4.02 20.25
N GLY A 26 12.46 4.62 19.23
CA GLY A 26 13.15 5.23 18.09
C GLY A 26 13.79 4.21 17.13
N ASN A 27 13.48 2.91 17.28
CA ASN A 27 14.05 1.84 16.48
C ASN A 27 13.26 1.62 15.19
N VAL A 28 13.43 2.53 14.22
CA VAL A 28 12.75 2.47 12.91
C VAL A 28 13.09 1.19 12.14
N ALA A 29 14.35 0.73 12.24
CA ALA A 29 14.79 -0.49 11.58
C ALA A 29 14.10 -1.74 12.18
N GLY A 30 13.94 -1.78 13.51
CA GLY A 30 13.19 -2.82 14.21
C GLY A 30 11.72 -2.82 13.81
N ALA A 31 11.07 -1.66 13.82
CA ALA A 31 9.68 -1.51 13.39
C ALA A 31 9.47 -2.02 11.95
N ARG A 32 10.38 -1.68 11.03
CA ARG A 32 10.34 -2.18 9.64
C ARG A 32 10.51 -3.69 9.55
N TYR A 33 11.42 -4.27 10.32
CA TYR A 33 11.61 -5.73 10.36
C TYR A 33 10.35 -6.45 10.84
N ILE A 34 9.68 -5.90 11.84
CA ILE A 34 8.42 -6.45 12.37
C ILE A 34 7.32 -6.36 11.33
N PHE A 35 7.18 -5.23 10.62
CA PHE A 35 6.26 -5.13 9.49
C PHE A 35 6.57 -6.16 8.41
N TRP A 36 7.84 -6.29 8.00
CA TRP A 36 8.24 -7.28 7.01
C TRP A 36 7.86 -8.70 7.43
N ARG A 37 8.13 -9.06 8.69
CA ARG A 37 7.74 -10.35 9.27
C ARG A 37 6.23 -10.52 9.35
N TRP A 38 5.47 -9.47 9.66
CA TRP A 38 4.02 -9.53 9.67
C TRP A 38 3.47 -9.80 8.25
N MET A 39 4.05 -9.16 7.23
CA MET A 39 3.66 -9.36 5.83
C MET A 39 3.95 -10.76 5.28
N THR A 40 4.88 -11.53 5.86
CA THR A 40 5.07 -12.93 5.44
C THR A 40 3.85 -13.79 5.70
N TRP A 41 2.99 -13.39 6.65
CA TRP A 41 1.74 -14.08 6.97
C TRP A 41 0.55 -13.60 6.14
N MET A 42 0.77 -12.69 5.19
CA MET A 42 -0.26 -12.11 4.33
C MET A 42 -1.48 -11.62 5.13
N PRO A 43 -1.32 -10.59 5.98
CA PRO A 43 -2.39 -10.08 6.82
C PRO A 43 -3.49 -9.41 5.98
N ASP A 44 -4.58 -9.04 6.65
CA ASP A 44 -5.67 -8.30 6.03
C ASP A 44 -5.21 -6.94 5.48
N GLN A 45 -6.04 -6.32 4.63
CA GLN A 45 -5.74 -5.03 3.99
C GLN A 45 -5.29 -3.96 4.99
N HIS A 46 -5.87 -3.95 6.19
CA HIS A 46 -5.49 -3.00 7.23
C HIS A 46 -4.01 -3.08 7.63
N GLY A 47 -3.43 -4.28 7.70
CA GLY A 47 -2.02 -4.46 8.02
C GLY A 47 -1.11 -3.84 6.95
N TRP A 48 -1.39 -4.13 5.68
CA TRP A 48 -0.65 -3.58 4.54
C TRP A 48 -0.72 -2.05 4.51
N LEU A 49 -1.91 -1.47 4.73
CA LEU A 49 -2.10 -0.03 4.77
C LEU A 49 -1.36 0.63 5.94
N SER A 50 -1.29 -0.04 7.10
CA SER A 50 -0.50 0.46 8.23
C SER A 50 0.98 0.54 7.88
N TYR A 51 1.52 -0.46 7.18
CA TYR A 51 2.92 -0.45 6.77
C TYR A 51 3.24 0.62 5.73
N ILE A 52 2.35 0.81 4.75
CA ILE A 52 2.46 1.89 3.77
C ILE A 52 2.45 3.26 4.47
N LYS A 53 1.50 3.47 5.40
CA LYS A 53 1.43 4.70 6.19
C LYS A 53 2.70 4.93 7.02
N PHE A 54 3.32 3.85 7.52
CA PHE A 54 4.58 3.94 8.23
C PHE A 54 5.70 4.44 7.31
N GLU A 55 5.94 3.82 6.15
CA GLU A 55 6.99 4.27 5.22
C GLU A 55 6.74 5.70 4.71
N LEU A 56 5.48 6.08 4.48
CA LEU A 56 5.10 7.44 4.11
C LEU A 56 5.48 8.48 5.19
N ARG A 57 5.36 8.16 6.49
CA ARG A 57 5.79 9.05 7.58
C ARG A 57 7.30 9.33 7.57
N TYR A 58 8.09 8.37 7.09
CA TYR A 58 9.54 8.51 6.96
C TYR A 58 9.98 9.02 5.58
N ASN A 59 9.04 9.43 4.73
CA ASN A 59 9.29 9.91 3.37
C ASN A 59 9.99 8.88 2.46
N GLU A 60 9.77 7.58 2.73
CA GLU A 60 10.39 6.46 2.01
C GLU A 60 9.47 5.97 0.89
N ILE A 61 9.27 6.82 -0.11
CA ILE A 61 8.28 6.62 -1.18
C ILE A 61 8.59 5.38 -2.02
N ASP A 62 9.86 5.11 -2.33
CA ASP A 62 10.24 3.93 -3.12
C ASP A 62 9.93 2.61 -2.40
N LYS A 63 10.10 2.58 -1.07
CA LYS A 63 9.73 1.42 -0.24
C LYS A 63 8.23 1.27 -0.16
N ALA A 64 7.50 2.37 0.06
CA ALA A 64 6.04 2.36 0.04
C ALA A 64 5.49 1.81 -1.29
N ARG A 65 6.09 2.19 -2.42
CA ARG A 65 5.77 1.67 -3.76
C ARG A 65 6.01 0.16 -3.88
N ALA A 66 7.14 -0.34 -3.39
CA ALA A 66 7.42 -1.77 -3.39
C ALA A 66 6.39 -2.56 -2.56
N ILE A 67 5.97 -2.01 -1.42
CA ILE A 67 4.94 -2.60 -0.56
C ILE A 67 3.58 -2.59 -1.26
N PHE A 68 3.20 -1.49 -1.92
CA PHE A 68 1.97 -1.41 -2.69
C PHE A 68 1.91 -2.45 -3.81
N LYS A 69 3.00 -2.66 -4.54
CA LYS A 69 3.10 -3.71 -5.58
C LYS A 69 2.82 -5.10 -4.98
N ARG A 70 3.36 -5.39 -3.80
CA ARG A 70 3.12 -6.66 -3.10
C ARG A 70 1.69 -6.75 -2.55
N PHE A 71 1.13 -5.63 -2.09
CA PHE A 71 -0.24 -5.54 -1.59
C PHE A 71 -1.27 -5.87 -2.68
N VAL A 72 -1.16 -5.28 -3.88
CA VAL A 72 -2.07 -5.58 -5.01
C VAL A 72 -1.89 -7.01 -5.56
N GLN A 73 -0.70 -7.61 -5.37
CA GLN A 73 -0.47 -9.02 -5.70
C GLN A 73 -1.13 -9.97 -4.70
N CYS A 74 -1.08 -9.66 -3.40
CA CYS A 74 -1.70 -10.47 -2.36
C CYS A 74 -3.23 -10.32 -2.37
N HIS A 75 -3.71 -9.10 -2.57
CA HIS A 75 -5.13 -8.75 -2.54
C HIS A 75 -5.50 -8.03 -3.84
N PRO A 76 -5.78 -8.76 -4.94
CA PRO A 76 -6.18 -8.18 -6.21
C PRO A 76 -7.65 -7.70 -6.13
N LYS A 77 -7.92 -6.73 -5.27
CA LYS A 77 -9.24 -6.10 -5.11
C LYS A 77 -9.19 -4.71 -5.70
N VAL A 78 -10.32 -4.24 -6.23
CA VAL A 78 -10.47 -2.89 -6.79
C VAL A 78 -10.03 -1.81 -5.80
N SER A 79 -10.38 -1.98 -4.52
CA SER A 79 -9.97 -1.07 -3.44
C SER A 79 -8.46 -0.97 -3.23
N ALA A 80 -7.69 -2.03 -3.53
CA ALA A 80 -6.23 -2.00 -3.44
C ALA A 80 -5.63 -1.22 -4.61
N TRP A 81 -6.16 -1.42 -5.82
CA TRP A 81 -5.72 -0.71 -7.03
C TRP A 81 -6.04 0.78 -6.98
N ILE A 82 -7.23 1.18 -6.53
CA ILE A 82 -7.60 2.60 -6.34
C ILE A 82 -6.62 3.29 -5.39
N ARG A 83 -6.26 2.62 -4.28
CA ARG A 83 -5.32 3.18 -3.31
C ARG A 83 -3.90 3.29 -3.87
N PHE A 84 -3.46 2.31 -4.66
CA PHE A 84 -2.14 2.34 -5.28
C PHE A 84 -2.05 3.46 -6.33
N ALA A 85 -3.08 3.61 -7.16
CA ALA A 85 -3.15 4.72 -8.11
C ALA A 85 -3.16 6.08 -7.42
N LYS A 86 -3.97 6.26 -6.37
CA LYS A 86 -3.99 7.50 -5.59
C LYS A 86 -2.61 7.86 -5.05
N PHE A 87 -1.86 6.86 -4.57
CA PHE A 87 -0.49 7.05 -4.10
C PHE A 87 0.47 7.50 -5.21
N GLU A 88 0.45 6.88 -6.39
CA GLU A 88 1.32 7.32 -7.50
C GLU A 88 0.97 8.75 -7.98
N MET A 89 -0.32 9.11 -7.95
CA MET A 89 -0.78 10.45 -8.30
C MET A 89 -0.35 11.51 -7.27
N GLU A 90 -0.45 11.21 -5.97
CA GLU A 90 0.05 12.10 -4.91
C GLU A 90 1.57 12.35 -5.03
N ASN A 91 2.30 11.39 -5.60
CA ASN A 91 3.73 11.52 -5.88
C ASN A 91 4.06 12.14 -7.25
N GLY A 92 3.05 12.56 -8.03
CA GLY A 92 3.22 13.19 -9.34
C GLY A 92 3.52 12.22 -10.50
N GLU A 93 3.41 10.91 -10.27
CA GLU A 93 3.84 9.85 -11.20
C GLU A 93 2.65 9.31 -12.00
N ILE A 94 2.05 10.18 -12.82
CA ILE A 94 0.80 9.91 -13.56
C ILE A 94 0.95 8.72 -14.51
N GLU A 95 2.08 8.63 -15.22
CA GLU A 95 2.33 7.54 -16.18
C GLU A 95 2.38 6.17 -15.49
N ARG A 96 2.95 6.10 -14.27
CA ARG A 96 2.94 4.89 -13.46
C ARG A 96 1.55 4.57 -12.91
N GLY A 97 0.78 5.60 -12.55
CA GLY A 97 -0.63 5.48 -12.23
C GLY A 97 -1.43 4.83 -13.37
N ARG A 98 -1.20 5.24 -14.61
CA ARG A 98 -1.83 4.65 -15.80
C ARG A 98 -1.47 3.17 -15.98
N ASN A 99 -0.18 2.82 -15.90
CA ASN A 99 0.25 1.42 -15.98
C ASN A 99 -0.37 0.56 -14.87
N CYS A 100 -0.48 1.11 -13.66
CA CYS A 100 -1.17 0.47 -12.56
C CYS A 100 -2.66 0.20 -12.89
N TYR A 101 -3.34 1.14 -13.52
CA TYR A 101 -4.73 0.97 -13.97
C TYR A 101 -4.89 -0.07 -15.07
N GLU A 102 -4.02 -0.05 -16.10
CA GLU A 102 -4.05 -1.05 -17.17
C GLU A 102 -3.93 -2.47 -16.59
N ARG A 103 -3.00 -2.66 -15.65
CA ARG A 103 -2.83 -3.94 -14.94
C ARG A 103 -4.00 -4.28 -14.03
N ALA A 104 -4.65 -3.29 -13.44
CA ALA A 104 -5.84 -3.49 -12.64
C ALA A 104 -7.00 -3.99 -13.51
N VAL A 105 -7.23 -3.36 -14.66
CA VAL A 105 -8.27 -3.74 -15.63
C VAL A 105 -8.00 -5.12 -16.20
N GLU A 106 -6.75 -5.44 -16.54
CA GLU A 106 -6.37 -6.78 -17.01
C GLU A 106 -6.67 -7.86 -15.96
N LYS A 107 -6.34 -7.60 -14.68
CA LYS A 107 -6.57 -8.57 -13.60
C LYS A 107 -8.03 -8.67 -13.15
N LEU A 108 -8.80 -7.60 -13.29
CA LEU A 108 -10.17 -7.48 -12.82
C LEU A 108 -11.18 -7.51 -13.98
N ALA A 109 -10.77 -7.96 -15.17
CA ALA A 109 -11.59 -7.92 -16.38
C ALA A 109 -12.97 -8.59 -16.22
N ASP A 110 -13.07 -9.57 -15.32
CA ASP A 110 -14.31 -10.31 -15.02
C ASP A 110 -15.14 -9.72 -13.86
N ASP A 111 -14.64 -8.67 -13.20
CA ASP A 111 -15.28 -8.04 -12.05
C ASP A 111 -16.07 -6.80 -12.47
N GLU A 112 -17.35 -6.72 -12.12
CA GLU A 112 -18.20 -5.54 -12.33
C GLU A 112 -17.60 -4.28 -11.69
N ASP A 113 -16.79 -4.43 -10.64
CA ASP A 113 -16.09 -3.33 -10.00
C ASP A 113 -14.94 -2.76 -10.87
N ALA A 114 -14.48 -3.44 -11.92
CA ALA A 114 -13.53 -2.88 -12.88
C ALA A 114 -14.12 -1.69 -13.65
N LYS A 115 -15.45 -1.65 -13.84
CA LYS A 115 -16.13 -0.48 -14.43
C LYS A 115 -15.94 0.77 -13.59
N ARG A 116 -15.87 0.63 -12.26
CA ARG A 116 -15.60 1.76 -11.36
C ARG A 116 -14.18 2.31 -11.56
N LEU A 117 -13.19 1.46 -11.85
CA LEU A 117 -11.84 1.92 -12.16
C LEU A 117 -11.81 2.78 -13.43
N LEU A 118 -12.56 2.38 -14.46
CA LEU A 118 -12.62 3.08 -15.75
C LEU A 118 -13.30 4.45 -15.66
N VAL A 119 -14.29 4.63 -14.77
CA VAL A 119 -14.95 5.94 -14.57
C VAL A 119 -14.08 6.86 -13.71
N VAL A 120 -13.48 6.32 -12.66
CA VAL A 120 -12.72 7.12 -11.70
C VAL A 120 -11.43 7.67 -12.33
N PHE A 121 -10.73 6.89 -13.16
CA PHE A 121 -9.40 7.29 -13.64
C PHE A 121 -9.37 8.56 -14.52
N PRO A 122 -10.22 8.73 -15.54
CA PRO A 122 -10.22 9.92 -16.39
C PRO A 122 -10.51 11.20 -15.61
N GLU A 123 -11.51 11.17 -14.71
CA GLU A 123 -11.82 12.32 -13.84
C GLU A 123 -10.64 12.70 -12.93
N PHE A 124 -9.84 11.70 -12.53
CA PHE A 124 -8.66 11.90 -11.73
C PHE A 124 -7.48 12.44 -12.57
N GLU A 125 -7.24 11.95 -13.80
CA GLU A 125 -6.21 12.52 -14.69
C GLU A 125 -6.48 13.99 -15.01
N ASP A 126 -7.74 14.34 -15.32
CA ASP A 126 -8.11 15.70 -15.72
C ASP A 126 -7.91 16.71 -14.58
N LYS A 127 -8.27 16.34 -13.35
CA LYS A 127 -8.03 17.19 -12.16
C LYS A 127 -6.55 17.50 -11.93
N PHE A 128 -5.66 16.55 -12.22
CA PHE A 128 -4.22 16.73 -12.00
C PHE A 128 -3.55 17.50 -13.14
N LYS A 129 -4.00 17.31 -14.40
CA LYS A 129 -3.54 18.12 -15.55
C LYS A 129 -3.93 19.59 -15.39
N ASP A 130 -5.16 19.87 -14.93
CA ASP A 130 -5.62 21.23 -14.66
C ASP A 130 -4.91 21.89 -13.48
N GLY A 131 -4.44 21.10 -12.50
CA GLY A 131 -3.64 21.58 -11.37
C GLY A 131 -2.24 22.05 -11.80
N GLN A 132 -1.56 21.28 -12.66
CA GLN A 132 -0.23 21.66 -13.18
C GLN A 132 -0.31 22.83 -14.18
N ALA A 133 -1.43 22.98 -14.91
CA ALA A 133 -1.61 24.06 -15.88
C ALA A 133 -1.86 25.44 -15.24
N LYS A 134 -2.15 25.51 -13.93
CA LYS A 134 -2.47 26.76 -13.22
C LYS A 134 -1.30 27.39 -12.45
N GLU A 135 -0.12 26.78 -12.47
CA GLU A 135 1.09 27.30 -11.81
C GLU A 135 2.11 27.91 -12.78
N VAL A 136 1.70 28.38 -13.97
CA VAL A 136 2.55 29.10 -14.93
C VAL A 136 2.05 30.51 -15.18
#